data_AF-A0A7U9SRK4-F1
#
_entry.id   AF-A0A7U9SRK4-F1
#
_cell.length_a   1.000
_cell.length_b   1.000
_cell.length_c   1.000
_cell.angle_alpha   90.00
_cell.angle_beta   90.00
_cell.angle_gamma   90.00
#
_symmetry.space_group_name_H-M   'P 1'
#
loop_
_entity.id
_entity.type
_entity.pdbx_description
1 polymer ?
#
loop_
_entity_poly.entity_id
_entity_poly.type
_entity_poly.pdbx_seq_one_letter_code
_entity_poly.pdbx_strand_id
1 'polypeptide(L)'
;MKKDLAKSLEELRTEYIDIYQFHNPDFCPRPGDGSGLYEAALEARKEGKIRHIGITNHRLGIAKEAIDSGLYETLQFPFSYLATKKDEELVEGCRRANMGFIAMKALSGGLITNSRAAYAHAAQFGNVLPIWGVQREKELDEFLSYITEPPSMTEEIRRTIEEDRKELSGGFCRGCGYCMPCPAGIEINNCARMSLLLRRSPSAGWLTEEAQGKMKKIENCLHCGSCKSKCPYGLDTPALLARNLEDYNNILAGKTSI
;
A
#
# COMPACT_ATOMS: atom_id res chain seq x y z
N MET A 1 -1.76 18.96 11.06
CA MET A 1 -1.39 18.12 12.23
C MET A 1 -2.26 18.37 13.45
N LYS A 2 -2.12 19.47 14.23
CA LYS A 2 -2.84 19.61 15.53
C LYS A 2 -4.36 19.40 15.42
N LYS A 3 -5.00 20.01 14.42
CA LYS A 3 -6.43 19.82 14.12
C LYS A 3 -6.77 18.36 13.77
N ASP A 4 -5.94 17.74 12.94
CA ASP A 4 -6.15 16.35 12.50
C ASP A 4 -5.96 15.36 13.66
N LEU A 5 -4.96 15.58 14.51
CA LEU A 5 -4.74 14.80 15.73
C LEU A 5 -5.92 14.94 16.69
N ALA A 6 -6.40 16.15 16.95
CA ALA A 6 -7.58 16.37 17.81
C ALA A 6 -8.80 15.63 17.26
N LYS A 7 -9.00 15.65 15.94
CA LYS A 7 -10.07 14.90 15.29
C LYS A 7 -9.88 13.38 15.43
N SER A 8 -8.65 12.87 15.26
CA SER A 8 -8.37 11.45 15.46
C SER A 8 -8.64 11.00 16.90
N LEU A 9 -8.25 11.79 17.90
CA LEU A 9 -8.51 11.49 19.31
C LEU A 9 -10.01 11.46 19.62
N GLU A 10 -10.77 12.43 19.10
CA GLU A 10 -12.23 12.49 19.21
C GLU A 10 -12.90 11.23 18.61
N GLU A 11 -12.58 10.90 17.35
CA GLU A 11 -13.18 9.77 16.63
C GLU A 11 -12.80 8.41 17.25
N LEU A 12 -11.55 8.27 17.70
CA LEU A 12 -11.07 7.07 18.39
C LEU A 12 -11.52 7.00 19.85
N ARG A 13 -12.10 8.07 20.40
CA ARG A 13 -12.57 8.19 21.79
C ARG A 13 -11.47 7.82 22.79
N THR A 14 -10.28 8.37 22.57
CA THR A 14 -9.09 8.17 23.40
C THR A 14 -8.36 9.47 23.60
N GLU A 15 -7.67 9.61 24.74
CA GLU A 15 -6.85 10.78 25.05
C GLU A 15 -5.44 10.68 24.45
N TYR A 16 -5.04 9.49 23.96
CA TYR A 16 -3.72 9.28 23.36
C TYR A 16 -3.72 8.27 22.21
N ILE A 17 -2.71 8.38 21.35
CA ILE A 17 -2.38 7.43 20.28
C ILE A 17 -1.00 6.84 20.57
N ASP A 18 -0.87 5.51 20.58
CA ASP A 18 0.42 4.85 20.82
C ASP A 18 1.46 5.23 19.76
N ILE A 19 1.12 5.14 18.47
CA ILE A 19 2.03 5.48 17.38
C ILE A 19 1.33 6.43 16.40
N TYR A 20 1.80 7.67 16.34
CA TYR A 20 1.34 8.63 15.32
C TYR A 20 2.32 8.67 14.15
N GLN A 21 1.83 8.49 12.93
CA GLN A 21 2.66 8.39 11.74
C GLN A 21 2.39 9.54 10.76
N PHE A 22 3.44 10.22 10.29
CA PHE A 22 3.29 11.16 9.17
C PHE A 22 2.91 10.39 7.90
N HIS A 23 1.76 10.74 7.33
CA HIS A 23 1.17 9.95 6.26
C HIS A 23 1.68 10.33 4.88
N ASN A 24 2.65 9.58 4.35
CA ASN A 24 3.22 9.70 3.00
C ASN A 24 3.61 11.13 2.60
N PRO A 25 4.38 11.86 3.44
CA PRO A 25 4.86 13.19 3.07
C PRO A 25 5.76 13.13 1.84
N ASP A 26 5.80 14.21 1.07
CA ASP A 26 6.65 14.40 -0.10
C ASP A 26 8.09 14.83 0.25
N PHE A 27 8.32 15.21 1.49
CA PHE A 27 9.63 15.37 2.13
C PHE A 27 9.72 14.52 3.41
N CYS A 28 10.88 14.50 4.06
CA CYS A 28 11.07 13.86 5.36
C CYS A 28 11.00 14.93 6.48
N PRO A 29 9.89 15.03 7.24
CA PRO A 29 9.77 16.03 8.29
C PRO A 29 10.90 15.94 9.33
N ARG A 30 11.39 17.08 9.79
CA ARG A 30 12.47 17.14 10.79
C ARG A 30 12.44 18.47 11.57
N PRO A 31 13.02 18.53 12.78
CA PRO A 31 13.15 19.79 13.50
C PRO A 31 13.84 20.86 12.65
N GLY A 32 13.27 22.06 12.63
CA GLY A 32 13.83 23.22 11.94
C GLY A 32 13.66 23.23 10.43
N ASP A 33 12.87 22.32 9.84
CA ASP A 33 12.60 22.32 8.39
C ASP A 33 11.64 23.42 7.90
N GLY A 34 11.12 24.23 8.83
CA GLY A 34 10.18 25.31 8.55
C GLY A 34 8.72 24.87 8.32
N SER A 35 8.44 23.56 8.27
CA SER A 35 7.08 23.03 8.14
C SER A 35 6.29 23.07 9.46
N GLY A 36 6.98 23.03 10.60
CA GLY A 36 6.38 22.93 11.93
C GLY A 36 5.75 21.57 12.24
N LEU A 37 5.83 20.60 11.32
CA LEU A 37 5.18 19.29 11.47
C LEU A 37 5.84 18.47 12.58
N TYR A 38 7.17 18.41 12.58
CA TYR A 38 7.90 17.61 13.55
C TYR A 38 7.85 18.27 14.94
N GLU A 39 7.90 19.59 15.02
CA GLU A 39 7.68 20.35 16.26
C GLU A 39 6.30 20.09 16.85
N ALA A 40 5.25 20.09 16.03
CA ALA A 40 3.90 19.77 16.47
C ALA A 40 3.79 18.33 17.00
N ALA A 41 4.54 17.37 16.42
CA ALA A 41 4.61 16.01 16.92
C ALA A 41 5.37 15.92 18.26
N LEU A 42 6.49 16.63 18.40
CA LEU A 42 7.22 16.71 19.67
C LEU A 42 6.37 17.34 20.78
N GLU A 43 5.63 18.40 20.48
CA GLU A 43 4.70 19.03 21.41
C GLU A 43 3.57 18.07 21.80
N ALA A 44 2.94 17.41 20.83
CA ALA A 44 1.90 16.41 21.10
C ALA A 44 2.42 15.23 21.95
N ARG A 45 3.67 14.82 21.76
CA ARG A 45 4.32 13.79 22.59
C ARG A 45 4.52 14.30 24.01
N LYS A 46 5.02 15.53 24.17
CA LYS A 46 5.20 16.18 25.49
C LYS A 46 3.89 16.31 26.25
N GLU A 47 2.79 16.58 25.54
CA GLU A 47 1.43 16.64 26.11
C GLU A 47 0.83 15.26 26.42
N GLY A 48 1.49 14.17 26.05
CA GLY A 48 1.01 12.80 26.25
C GLY A 48 -0.06 12.34 25.25
N LYS A 49 -0.38 13.15 24.24
CA LYS A 49 -1.39 12.84 23.21
C LYS A 49 -0.91 11.82 22.18
N ILE A 50 0.40 11.71 21.98
CA ILE A 50 1.03 10.65 21.20
C ILE A 50 2.20 10.07 22.00
N ARG A 51 2.49 8.77 21.87
CA ARG A 51 3.65 8.16 22.55
C ARG A 51 4.85 8.06 21.62
N HIS A 52 4.65 7.50 20.45
CA HIS A 52 5.69 7.25 19.47
C HIS A 52 5.45 8.01 18.15
N ILE A 53 6.55 8.42 17.51
CA ILE A 53 6.52 9.14 16.22
C ILE A 53 7.07 8.21 15.15
N GLY A 54 6.23 7.88 14.17
CA GLY A 54 6.63 7.10 13.00
C GLY A 54 6.38 7.85 11.69
N ILE A 55 6.67 7.18 10.59
CA ILE A 55 6.44 7.69 9.24
C ILE A 55 5.98 6.55 8.34
N THR A 56 5.04 6.84 7.46
CA THR A 56 4.67 5.95 6.36
C THR A 56 5.03 6.59 5.03
N ASN A 57 5.51 5.82 4.06
CA ASN A 57 5.81 6.35 2.73
C ASN A 57 5.71 5.29 1.64
N HIS A 58 5.68 5.73 0.40
CA HIS A 58 5.79 4.89 -0.80
C HIS A 58 7.05 5.16 -1.63
N ARG A 59 7.84 6.18 -1.27
CA ARG A 59 9.05 6.59 -1.98
C ARG A 59 10.29 6.11 -1.23
N LEU A 60 11.12 5.30 -1.89
CA LEU A 60 12.36 4.76 -1.32
C LEU A 60 13.31 5.87 -0.82
N GLY A 61 13.39 7.02 -1.51
CA GLY A 61 14.26 8.12 -1.11
C GLY A 61 13.90 8.68 0.28
N ILE A 62 12.62 9.01 0.49
CA ILE A 62 12.13 9.53 1.77
C ILE A 62 12.23 8.46 2.87
N ALA A 63 11.97 7.19 2.54
CA ALA A 63 12.10 6.10 3.51
C ALA A 63 13.54 5.91 3.99
N LYS A 64 14.53 5.98 3.08
CA LYS A 64 15.96 5.93 3.45
C LYS A 64 16.36 7.15 4.29
N GLU A 65 15.94 8.35 3.87
CA GLU A 65 16.20 9.59 4.61
C GLU A 65 15.59 9.56 6.03
N ALA A 66 14.42 8.93 6.21
CA ALA A 66 13.82 8.74 7.52
C ALA A 66 14.65 7.79 8.41
N ILE A 67 15.14 6.68 7.86
CA ILE A 67 16.05 5.76 8.59
C ILE A 67 17.33 6.49 8.99
N ASP A 68 17.99 7.15 8.04
CA ASP A 68 19.28 7.80 8.25
C ASP A 68 19.19 8.99 9.24
N SER A 69 18.00 9.58 9.38
CA SER A 69 17.79 10.72 10.30
C SER A 69 17.81 10.33 11.78
N GLY A 70 17.50 9.08 12.12
CA GLY A 70 17.32 8.65 13.51
C GLY A 70 16.13 9.29 14.24
N LEU A 71 15.24 10.00 13.52
CA LEU A 71 14.13 10.76 14.11
C LEU A 71 12.86 9.93 14.35
N TYR A 72 12.76 8.75 13.76
CA TYR A 72 11.52 7.98 13.67
C TYR A 72 11.66 6.62 14.31
N GLU A 73 10.64 6.21 15.06
CA GLU A 73 10.62 4.93 15.77
C GLU A 73 10.08 3.79 14.92
N THR A 74 9.19 4.10 13.97
CA THR A 74 8.65 3.13 13.01
C THR A 74 8.62 3.66 11.59
N LEU A 75 8.94 2.78 10.64
CA LEU A 75 8.72 2.97 9.21
C LEU A 75 7.62 2.01 8.77
N GLN A 76 6.52 2.54 8.25
CA GLN A 76 5.53 1.74 7.54
C GLN A 76 5.74 1.88 6.03
N PHE A 77 6.03 0.78 5.35
CA PHE A 77 6.36 0.79 3.93
C PHE A 77 5.73 -0.42 3.20
N PRO A 78 5.41 -0.32 1.89
CA PRO A 78 4.90 -1.45 1.13
C PRO A 78 5.92 -2.59 1.08
N PHE A 79 5.55 -3.74 1.60
CA PHE A 79 6.41 -4.92 1.62
C PHE A 79 5.57 -6.19 1.51
N SER A 80 5.81 -6.97 0.45
CA SER A 80 5.18 -8.26 0.16
C SER A 80 6.22 -9.16 -0.51
N TYR A 81 5.87 -10.40 -0.87
CA TYR A 81 6.80 -11.24 -1.64
C TYR A 81 7.12 -10.71 -3.04
N LEU A 82 6.51 -9.62 -3.50
CA LEU A 82 6.90 -8.89 -4.70
C LEU A 82 7.99 -7.83 -4.44
N ALA A 83 8.46 -7.73 -3.19
CA ALA A 83 9.55 -6.86 -2.80
C ALA A 83 10.79 -7.09 -3.66
N THR A 84 11.43 -5.98 -4.04
CA THR A 84 12.73 -5.97 -4.71
C THR A 84 13.85 -6.03 -3.68
N LYS A 85 15.08 -6.28 -4.13
CA LYS A 85 16.28 -6.19 -3.26
C LYS A 85 16.39 -4.84 -2.54
N LYS A 86 15.96 -3.74 -3.17
CA LYS A 86 15.97 -2.40 -2.56
C LYS A 86 14.98 -2.28 -1.40
N ASP A 87 13.87 -3.00 -1.47
CA ASP A 87 12.86 -3.04 -0.40
C ASP A 87 13.37 -3.91 0.77
N GLU A 88 14.04 -5.03 0.48
CA GLU A 88 14.72 -5.85 1.51
C GLU A 88 15.87 -5.10 2.20
N GLU A 89 16.66 -4.33 1.44
CA GLU A 89 17.70 -3.43 2.00
C GLU A 89 17.11 -2.38 2.95
N LEU A 90 15.87 -1.94 2.70
CA LEU A 90 15.16 -0.98 3.55
C LEU A 90 14.76 -1.62 4.88
N VAL A 91 14.21 -2.84 4.85
CA VAL A 91 13.88 -3.63 6.05
C VAL A 91 15.13 -3.82 6.91
N GLU A 92 16.24 -4.19 6.29
CA GLU A 92 17.51 -4.41 6.98
C GLU A 92 18.13 -3.08 7.47
N GLY A 93 17.91 -1.98 6.74
CA GLY A 93 18.24 -0.62 7.19
C GLY A 93 17.53 -0.23 8.48
N CYS A 94 16.21 -0.46 8.56
CA CYS A 94 15.43 -0.25 9.78
C CYS A 94 15.98 -1.10 10.93
N ARG A 95 16.31 -2.37 10.69
CA ARG A 95 16.89 -3.26 11.70
C ARG A 95 18.18 -2.70 12.28
N ARG A 96 19.11 -2.23 11.44
CA ARG A 96 20.38 -1.63 11.88
C ARG A 96 20.18 -0.32 12.65
N ALA A 97 19.17 0.46 12.28
CA ALA A 97 18.84 1.73 12.94
C ALA A 97 17.99 1.56 14.21
N ASN A 98 17.68 0.32 14.63
CA ASN A 98 16.75 0.02 15.72
C ASN A 98 15.37 0.69 15.53
N MET A 99 14.91 0.71 14.28
CA MET A 99 13.62 1.25 13.86
C MET A 99 12.66 0.10 13.56
N GLY A 100 11.44 0.15 14.09
CA GLY A 100 10.40 -0.84 13.79
C GLY A 100 9.96 -0.77 12.32
N PHE A 101 9.83 -1.91 11.65
CA PHE A 101 9.34 -1.97 10.28
C PHE A 101 7.93 -2.56 10.21
N ILE A 102 6.97 -1.76 9.74
CA ILE A 102 5.58 -2.17 9.56
C ILE A 102 5.34 -2.42 8.07
N ALA A 103 5.14 -3.69 7.70
CA ALA A 103 4.86 -4.06 6.31
C ALA A 103 3.40 -3.79 5.99
N MET A 104 3.14 -2.70 5.27
CA MET A 104 1.82 -2.47 4.67
C MET A 104 1.72 -3.14 3.31
N LYS A 105 0.48 -3.40 2.86
CA LYS A 105 0.21 -4.00 1.55
C LYS A 105 0.91 -5.35 1.30
N ALA A 106 1.02 -6.18 2.34
CA ALA A 106 1.52 -7.55 2.20
C ALA A 106 0.71 -8.38 1.19
N LEU A 107 -0.58 -8.05 0.99
CA LEU A 107 -1.45 -8.63 -0.05
C LEU A 107 -1.52 -7.82 -1.36
N SER A 108 -0.66 -6.82 -1.54
CA SER A 108 -0.62 -5.96 -2.74
C SER A 108 -1.98 -5.37 -3.16
N GLY A 109 -2.82 -5.02 -2.19
CA GLY A 109 -4.16 -4.50 -2.43
C GLY A 109 -5.16 -5.53 -2.97
N GLY A 110 -4.97 -6.81 -2.67
CA GLY A 110 -5.84 -7.92 -3.10
C GLY A 110 -5.41 -8.63 -4.38
N LEU A 111 -4.22 -8.30 -4.90
CA LEU A 111 -3.62 -9.00 -6.05
C LEU A 111 -2.84 -10.26 -5.64
N ILE A 112 -2.39 -10.29 -4.38
CA ILE A 112 -1.87 -11.48 -3.72
C ILE A 112 -3.04 -12.07 -2.94
N THR A 113 -3.46 -13.27 -3.31
CA THR A 113 -4.64 -13.95 -2.76
C THR A 113 -4.29 -15.05 -1.78
N ASN A 114 -3.06 -15.54 -1.80
CA ASN A 114 -2.58 -16.54 -0.87
C ASN A 114 -1.99 -15.85 0.38
N SER A 115 -2.83 -15.66 1.39
CA SER A 115 -2.47 -15.05 2.68
C SER A 115 -1.40 -15.86 3.43
N ARG A 116 -1.43 -17.20 3.33
CA ARG A 116 -0.38 -18.08 3.89
C ARG A 116 0.99 -17.80 3.28
N ALA A 117 1.06 -17.64 1.96
CA ALA A 117 2.31 -17.30 1.28
C ALA A 117 2.83 -15.90 1.65
N ALA A 118 1.92 -14.91 1.73
CA ALA A 118 2.26 -13.56 2.19
C ALA A 118 2.81 -13.56 3.62
N TYR A 119 2.18 -14.30 4.53
CA TYR A 119 2.63 -14.46 5.91
C TYR A 119 3.98 -15.16 5.97
N ALA A 120 4.11 -16.32 5.33
CA ALA A 120 5.34 -17.12 5.33
C ALA A 120 6.54 -16.33 4.79
N HIS A 121 6.34 -15.46 3.80
CA HIS A 121 7.38 -14.56 3.32
C HIS A 121 7.76 -13.48 4.36
N ALA A 122 6.78 -12.78 4.93
CA ALA A 122 7.05 -11.74 5.94
C ALA A 122 7.77 -12.33 7.16
N ALA A 123 7.42 -13.54 7.58
CA ALA A 123 8.02 -14.25 8.71
C ALA A 123 9.51 -14.61 8.50
N GLN A 124 10.04 -14.53 7.27
CA GLN A 124 11.48 -14.70 7.01
C GLN A 124 12.31 -13.52 7.54
N PHE A 125 11.67 -12.39 7.87
CA PHE A 125 12.32 -11.17 8.34
C PHE A 125 11.95 -10.90 9.80
N GLY A 126 12.87 -11.14 10.72
CA GLY A 126 12.60 -11.06 12.17
C GLY A 126 12.21 -9.67 12.70
N ASN A 127 12.38 -8.60 11.90
CA ASN A 127 12.01 -7.23 12.27
C ASN A 127 10.81 -6.67 11.48
N VAL A 128 10.09 -7.52 10.73
CA VAL A 128 8.92 -7.11 9.93
C VAL A 128 7.64 -7.47 10.67
N LEU A 129 6.80 -6.45 10.90
CA LEU A 129 5.44 -6.62 11.40
C LEU A 129 4.42 -6.32 10.29
N PRO A 130 3.79 -7.33 9.67
CA PRO A 130 2.77 -7.08 8.66
C PRO A 130 1.47 -6.57 9.29
N ILE A 131 0.82 -5.62 8.59
CA ILE A 131 -0.56 -5.22 8.88
C ILE A 131 -1.50 -5.74 7.79
N TRP A 132 -2.55 -6.45 8.21
CA TRP A 132 -3.47 -7.15 7.32
C TRP A 132 -4.76 -6.33 7.13
N GLY A 133 -5.20 -6.20 5.89
CA GLY A 133 -6.51 -5.65 5.57
C GLY A 133 -7.56 -6.75 5.68
N VAL A 134 -8.56 -6.55 6.53
CA VAL A 134 -9.66 -7.49 6.78
C VAL A 134 -10.96 -6.81 6.38
N GLN A 135 -11.77 -7.49 5.56
CA GLN A 135 -13.10 -7.02 5.16
C GLN A 135 -14.22 -7.94 5.67
N ARG A 136 -13.89 -9.21 5.96
CA ARG A 136 -14.85 -10.22 6.42
C ARG A 136 -14.32 -10.92 7.67
N GLU A 137 -15.21 -11.29 8.58
CA GLU A 137 -14.84 -11.97 9.84
C GLU A 137 -14.00 -13.24 9.59
N LYS A 138 -14.35 -14.06 8.59
CA LYS A 138 -13.54 -15.23 8.25
C LYS A 138 -12.09 -14.95 7.87
N GLU A 139 -11.79 -13.75 7.37
CA GLU A 139 -10.41 -13.33 7.06
C GLU A 139 -9.68 -12.94 8.35
N LEU A 140 -10.39 -12.37 9.33
CA LEU A 140 -9.86 -12.14 10.67
C LEU A 140 -9.50 -13.47 11.31
N ASP A 141 -10.42 -14.43 11.30
CA ASP A 141 -10.20 -15.77 11.86
C ASP A 141 -8.99 -16.46 11.22
N GLU A 142 -8.84 -16.33 9.90
CA GLU A 142 -7.68 -16.84 9.17
C GLU A 142 -6.37 -16.21 9.69
N PHE A 143 -6.26 -14.89 9.78
CA PHE A 143 -5.03 -14.25 10.28
C PHE A 143 -4.77 -14.53 11.77
N LEU A 144 -5.82 -14.64 12.59
CA LEU A 144 -5.68 -15.03 13.99
C LEU A 144 -5.16 -16.47 14.13
N SER A 145 -5.59 -17.39 13.25
CA SER A 145 -5.08 -18.77 13.24
C SER A 145 -3.57 -18.84 12.99
N TYR A 146 -2.99 -17.88 12.27
CA TYR A 146 -1.54 -17.83 12.01
C TYR A 146 -0.72 -17.45 13.24
N ILE A 147 -1.35 -16.88 14.28
CA ILE A 147 -0.67 -16.62 15.56
C ILE A 147 -0.41 -17.95 16.27
N THR A 148 -1.35 -18.89 16.21
CA THR A 148 -1.25 -20.21 16.84
C THR A 148 -0.51 -21.22 15.96
N GLU A 149 -0.72 -21.17 14.65
CA GLU A 149 -0.13 -22.07 13.66
C GLU A 149 0.42 -21.27 12.47
N PRO A 150 1.60 -20.64 12.62
CA PRO A 150 2.15 -19.77 11.59
C PRO A 150 2.49 -20.54 10.31
N PRO A 151 2.00 -20.10 9.14
CA PRO A 151 2.44 -20.63 7.86
C PRO A 151 3.96 -20.54 7.70
N SER A 152 4.59 -21.65 7.33
CA SER A 152 6.02 -21.73 7.06
C SER A 152 6.30 -21.78 5.55
N MET A 153 7.54 -21.47 5.15
CA MET A 153 7.95 -21.46 3.75
C MET A 153 8.12 -22.89 3.20
N THR A 154 7.02 -23.50 2.75
CA THR A 154 6.99 -24.80 2.08
C THR A 154 7.34 -24.69 0.59
N GLU A 155 7.61 -25.82 -0.07
CA GLU A 155 7.87 -25.83 -1.52
C GLU A 155 6.65 -25.41 -2.35
N GLU A 156 5.45 -25.77 -1.90
CA GLU A 156 4.19 -25.32 -2.51
C GLU A 156 4.03 -23.80 -2.43
N ILE A 157 4.35 -23.22 -1.26
CA ILE A 157 4.31 -21.76 -1.08
C ILE A 157 5.38 -21.09 -1.94
N ARG A 158 6.59 -21.65 -2.04
CA ARG A 158 7.63 -21.12 -2.94
C ARG A 158 7.15 -21.08 -4.39
N ARG A 159 6.59 -22.19 -4.88
CA ARG A 159 6.03 -22.26 -6.23
C ARG A 159 4.94 -21.21 -6.46
N THR A 160 4.02 -21.06 -5.50
CA THR A 160 2.97 -20.02 -5.56
C THR A 160 3.57 -18.62 -5.67
N ILE A 161 4.59 -18.31 -4.86
CA ILE A 161 5.27 -17.00 -4.89
C ILE A 161 5.96 -16.78 -6.24
N GLU A 162 6.60 -17.81 -6.80
CA GLU A 162 7.26 -17.73 -8.11
C GLU A 162 6.29 -17.51 -9.26
N GLU A 163 5.15 -18.19 -9.26
CA GLU A 163 4.07 -18.00 -10.24
C GLU A 163 3.53 -16.57 -10.16
N ASP A 164 3.19 -16.11 -8.95
CA ASP A 164 2.71 -14.74 -8.73
C ASP A 164 3.74 -13.69 -9.13
N ARG A 165 5.03 -13.92 -8.86
CA ARG A 165 6.10 -13.02 -9.30
C ARG A 165 6.19 -12.94 -10.82
N LYS A 166 5.96 -14.03 -11.54
CA LYS A 166 5.95 -14.02 -13.02
C LYS A 166 4.75 -13.21 -13.53
N GLU A 167 3.57 -13.44 -12.98
CA GLU A 167 2.33 -12.75 -13.42
C GLU A 167 2.30 -11.27 -13.02
N LEU A 168 2.79 -10.95 -11.83
CA LEU A 168 2.84 -9.58 -11.29
C LEU A 168 4.19 -8.90 -11.53
N SER A 169 5.03 -9.47 -12.41
CA SER A 169 6.28 -8.85 -12.83
C SER A 169 5.98 -7.57 -13.63
N GLY A 170 6.60 -6.46 -13.24
CA GLY A 170 6.53 -5.19 -13.96
C GLY A 170 5.69 -4.08 -13.31
N GLY A 171 5.26 -3.13 -14.14
CA GLY A 171 4.61 -1.90 -13.70
C GLY A 171 3.10 -2.04 -13.58
N PHE A 172 2.61 -2.51 -12.43
CA PHE A 172 1.18 -2.56 -12.10
C PHE A 172 0.75 -1.53 -11.05
N CYS A 173 -0.54 -1.16 -11.09
CA CYS A 173 -1.13 -0.24 -10.12
C CYS A 173 -1.40 -0.93 -8.77
N ARG A 174 -0.85 -0.36 -7.70
CA ARG A 174 -0.96 -0.86 -6.32
C ARG A 174 -2.13 -0.27 -5.53
N GLY A 175 -3.08 0.38 -6.23
CA GLY A 175 -4.32 0.91 -5.64
C GLY A 175 -4.13 1.94 -4.52
N CYS A 176 -3.08 2.77 -4.53
CA CYS A 176 -2.81 3.74 -3.45
C CYS A 176 -3.70 4.99 -3.49
N GLY A 177 -4.24 5.36 -4.65
CA GLY A 177 -5.10 6.55 -4.78
C GLY A 177 -4.40 7.90 -4.86
N TYR A 178 -3.08 8.02 -4.70
CA TYR A 178 -2.38 9.32 -4.78
C TYR A 178 -2.47 10.03 -6.14
N CYS A 179 -2.84 9.31 -7.19
CA CYS A 179 -3.10 9.87 -8.50
C CYS A 179 -4.41 10.67 -8.58
N MET A 180 -5.27 10.58 -7.56
CA MET A 180 -6.60 11.20 -7.54
C MET A 180 -6.60 12.58 -6.86
N PRO A 181 -7.64 13.42 -7.09
CA PRO A 181 -8.73 13.24 -8.06
C PRO A 181 -8.26 13.40 -9.51
N CYS A 182 -8.90 12.69 -10.44
CA CYS A 182 -8.71 12.89 -11.87
C CYS A 182 -9.64 14.00 -12.38
N PRO A 183 -9.15 15.00 -13.15
CA PRO A 183 -10.01 16.05 -13.70
C PRO A 183 -11.08 15.52 -14.66
N ALA A 184 -10.87 14.35 -15.28
CA ALA A 184 -11.85 13.66 -16.12
C ALA A 184 -12.84 12.78 -15.31
N GLY A 185 -12.78 12.81 -13.96
CA GLY A 185 -13.66 12.00 -13.11
C GLY A 185 -13.39 10.49 -13.14
N ILE A 186 -12.22 10.07 -13.62
CA ILE A 186 -11.80 8.65 -13.65
C ILE A 186 -11.36 8.20 -12.24
N GLU A 187 -11.88 7.05 -11.79
CA GLU A 187 -11.45 6.39 -10.56
C GLU A 187 -10.18 5.55 -10.82
N ILE A 188 -9.05 6.26 -10.94
CA ILE A 188 -7.80 5.70 -11.49
C ILE A 188 -7.28 4.49 -10.69
N ASN A 189 -7.33 4.54 -9.36
CA ASN A 189 -6.79 3.49 -8.50
C ASN A 189 -7.43 2.11 -8.72
N ASN A 190 -8.71 2.08 -9.11
CA ASN A 190 -9.43 0.86 -9.47
C ASN A 190 -9.26 0.53 -10.96
N CYS A 191 -9.49 1.52 -11.83
CA CYS A 191 -9.42 1.34 -13.28
C CYS A 191 -8.05 0.85 -13.76
N ALA A 192 -6.95 1.37 -13.20
CA ALA A 192 -5.59 1.07 -13.64
C ALA A 192 -5.09 -0.33 -13.23
N ARG A 193 -5.91 -1.12 -12.52
CA ARG A 193 -5.58 -2.51 -12.13
C ARG A 193 -6.69 -3.50 -12.50
N MET A 194 -7.66 -3.07 -13.31
CA MET A 194 -8.87 -3.85 -13.59
C MET A 194 -8.56 -5.22 -14.19
N SER A 195 -7.63 -5.28 -15.16
CA SER A 195 -7.20 -6.53 -15.79
C SER A 195 -6.71 -7.56 -14.77
N LEU A 196 -5.98 -7.12 -13.74
CA LEU A 196 -5.47 -8.01 -12.70
C LEU A 196 -6.57 -8.37 -11.69
N LEU A 197 -7.44 -7.42 -11.35
CA LEU A 197 -8.57 -7.68 -10.45
C LEU A 197 -9.53 -8.71 -11.01
N LEU A 198 -9.82 -8.67 -12.31
CA LEU A 198 -10.69 -9.65 -12.94
C LEU A 198 -10.12 -11.07 -12.82
N ARG A 199 -8.83 -11.25 -13.08
CA ARG A 199 -8.22 -12.60 -13.14
C ARG A 199 -7.81 -13.15 -11.77
N ARG A 200 -7.54 -12.27 -10.81
CA ARG A 200 -6.93 -12.63 -9.51
C ARG A 200 -7.81 -12.33 -8.31
N SER A 201 -8.97 -11.72 -8.48
CA SER A 201 -9.89 -11.37 -7.40
C SER A 201 -11.31 -11.79 -7.78
N PRO A 202 -12.26 -11.94 -6.83
CA PRO A 202 -13.66 -12.17 -7.19
C PRO A 202 -14.16 -11.13 -8.21
N SER A 203 -14.38 -11.58 -9.44
CA SER A 203 -14.54 -10.71 -10.61
C SER A 203 -15.94 -10.16 -10.80
N ALA A 204 -16.95 -10.82 -10.24
CA ALA A 204 -18.36 -10.48 -10.44
C ALA A 204 -18.70 -9.01 -10.12
N GLY A 205 -18.13 -8.47 -9.04
CA GLY A 205 -18.34 -7.07 -8.65
C GLY A 205 -17.76 -6.05 -9.63
N TRP A 206 -16.80 -6.47 -10.45
CA TRP A 206 -16.13 -5.63 -11.45
C TRP A 206 -16.79 -5.70 -12.83
N LEU A 207 -17.80 -6.55 -13.02
CA LEU A 207 -18.51 -6.73 -14.30
C LEU A 207 -19.93 -6.15 -14.28
N THR A 208 -20.37 -5.56 -13.16
CA THR A 208 -21.68 -4.90 -13.04
C THR A 208 -21.80 -3.68 -13.96
N GLU A 209 -23.02 -3.26 -14.28
CA GLU A 209 -23.24 -2.05 -15.09
C GLU A 209 -22.58 -0.81 -14.49
N GLU A 210 -22.59 -0.69 -13.15
CA GLU A 210 -21.91 0.40 -12.44
C GLU A 210 -20.39 0.36 -12.68
N ALA A 211 -19.76 -0.81 -12.54
CA ALA A 211 -18.33 -0.98 -12.77
C ALA A 211 -17.95 -0.71 -14.23
N GLN A 212 -18.77 -1.19 -15.17
CA GLN A 212 -18.61 -0.88 -16.59
C GLN A 212 -18.70 0.63 -16.86
N GLY A 213 -19.65 1.31 -16.23
CA GLY A 213 -19.78 2.77 -16.29
C GLY A 213 -18.53 3.49 -15.77
N LYS A 214 -17.92 3.01 -14.69
CA LYS A 214 -16.64 3.54 -14.17
C LYS A 214 -15.49 3.32 -15.16
N MET A 215 -15.39 2.14 -15.76
CA MET A 215 -14.36 1.82 -16.76
C MET A 215 -14.51 2.68 -18.03
N LYS A 216 -15.74 2.88 -18.54
CA LYS A 216 -15.99 3.72 -19.72
C LYS A 216 -15.52 5.16 -19.55
N LYS A 217 -15.46 5.70 -18.33
CA LYS A 217 -14.92 7.06 -18.09
C LYS A 217 -13.47 7.22 -18.55
N ILE A 218 -12.71 6.12 -18.68
CA ILE A 218 -11.34 6.14 -19.21
C ILE A 218 -11.29 6.73 -20.63
N GLU A 219 -12.36 6.57 -21.44
CA GLU A 219 -12.46 7.16 -22.79
C GLU A 219 -12.38 8.70 -22.77
N ASN A 220 -12.70 9.32 -21.63
CA ASN A 220 -12.60 10.77 -21.44
C ASN A 220 -11.22 11.21 -20.90
N CYS A 221 -10.20 10.35 -20.94
CA CYS A 221 -8.87 10.70 -20.47
C CYS A 221 -8.31 11.90 -21.24
N LEU A 222 -7.99 12.98 -20.52
CA LEU A 222 -7.41 14.20 -21.12
C LEU A 222 -5.92 14.06 -21.48
N HIS A 223 -5.30 12.91 -21.18
CA HIS A 223 -3.85 12.68 -21.33
C HIS A 223 -2.96 13.76 -20.67
N CYS A 224 -3.46 14.44 -19.64
CA CYS A 224 -2.78 15.59 -19.01
C CYS A 224 -1.54 15.23 -18.16
N GLY A 225 -1.27 13.94 -17.91
CA GLY A 225 -0.10 13.47 -17.17
C GLY A 225 -0.10 13.71 -15.65
N SER A 226 -1.11 14.37 -15.08
CA SER A 226 -1.17 14.68 -13.63
C SER A 226 -1.03 13.42 -12.77
N CYS A 227 -1.76 12.34 -13.10
CA CYS A 227 -1.69 11.08 -12.38
C CYS A 227 -0.29 10.41 -12.45
N LYS A 228 0.39 10.50 -13.60
CA LYS A 228 1.75 9.99 -13.80
C LYS A 228 2.76 10.69 -12.88
N SER A 229 2.68 12.03 -12.79
CA SER A 229 3.57 12.82 -11.92
C SER A 229 3.44 12.49 -10.43
N LYS A 230 2.26 12.02 -9.99
CA LYS A 230 1.96 11.69 -8.60
C LYS A 230 2.24 10.22 -8.26
N CYS A 231 2.51 9.36 -9.24
CA CYS A 231 2.69 7.93 -8.99
C CYS A 231 4.04 7.67 -8.32
N PRO A 232 4.08 7.15 -7.08
CA PRO A 232 5.36 6.90 -6.39
C PRO A 232 6.17 5.74 -7.02
N TYR A 233 5.56 4.99 -7.95
CA TYR A 233 6.17 3.86 -8.66
C TYR A 233 6.52 4.20 -10.11
N GLY A 234 6.36 5.46 -10.54
CA GLY A 234 6.72 5.90 -11.89
C GLY A 234 5.86 5.31 -13.01
N LEU A 235 4.63 4.85 -12.71
CA LEU A 235 3.75 4.25 -13.71
C LEU A 235 3.29 5.27 -14.74
N ASP A 236 3.34 4.90 -16.01
CA ASP A 236 2.60 5.59 -17.07
C ASP A 236 1.11 5.28 -16.93
N THR A 237 0.48 6.04 -16.03
CA THR A 237 -0.90 5.80 -15.62
C THR A 237 -1.90 5.97 -16.77
N PRO A 238 -1.81 6.99 -17.65
CA PRO A 238 -2.67 7.08 -18.84
C PRO A 238 -2.54 5.86 -19.76
N ALA A 239 -1.32 5.43 -20.09
CA ALA A 239 -1.12 4.24 -20.93
C ALA A 239 -1.63 2.96 -20.24
N LEU A 240 -1.45 2.84 -18.93
CA LEU A 240 -1.97 1.72 -18.14
C LEU A 240 -3.50 1.68 -18.13
N LEU A 241 -4.17 2.83 -17.99
CA LEU A 241 -5.64 2.92 -18.07
C LEU A 241 -6.15 2.46 -19.44
N ALA A 242 -5.52 2.92 -20.53
CA ALA A 242 -5.89 2.53 -21.88
C ALA A 242 -5.80 1.01 -22.09
N ARG A 243 -4.68 0.38 -21.68
CA ARG A 243 -4.52 -1.08 -21.74
C ARG A 243 -5.56 -1.83 -20.92
N ASN A 244 -5.88 -1.35 -19.72
CA ASN A 244 -6.90 -1.98 -18.88
C ASN A 244 -8.30 -1.84 -19.49
N LEU A 245 -8.63 -0.70 -20.11
CA LEU A 245 -9.92 -0.52 -20.79
C LEU A 245 -10.05 -1.46 -21.99
N GLU A 246 -9.00 -1.56 -22.81
CA GLU A 246 -8.96 -2.45 -23.97
C GLU A 246 -9.20 -3.91 -23.56
N ASP A 247 -8.44 -4.40 -22.58
CA ASP A 247 -8.59 -5.75 -22.05
C ASP A 247 -9.99 -5.98 -21.44
N TYR A 248 -10.51 -5.01 -20.68
CA TYR A 248 -11.85 -5.05 -20.11
C TYR A 248 -12.93 -5.18 -21.19
N ASN A 249 -12.83 -4.40 -22.27
CA ASN A 249 -13.76 -4.48 -23.40
C ASN A 249 -13.65 -5.83 -24.14
N ASN A 250 -12.45 -6.38 -24.28
CA ASN A 250 -12.25 -7.71 -24.87
C ASN A 250 -12.89 -8.82 -24.03
N ILE A 251 -12.80 -8.72 -22.69
CA ILE A 251 -13.48 -9.65 -21.77
C ILE A 251 -15.00 -9.54 -21.91
N LEU A 252 -15.56 -8.33 -21.90
CA LEU A 252 -17.01 -8.12 -22.09
C LEU A 252 -17.52 -8.64 -23.45
N ALA A 253 -16.68 -8.57 -24.49
CA ALA A 253 -16.99 -9.09 -25.82
C ALA A 253 -16.76 -10.62 -25.96
N GLY A 254 -16.31 -11.30 -24.90
CA GLY A 254 -16.00 -12.74 -24.92
C GLY A 254 -14.76 -13.10 -25.75
N LYS A 255 -13.91 -12.14 -26.10
CA LYS A 255 -12.67 -12.35 -26.88
C LYS A 255 -11.51 -12.84 -26.03
N THR A 256 -11.52 -12.52 -24.74
CA THR A 256 -10.49 -12.88 -23.77
C THR A 256 -11.14 -13.46 -22.53
N SER A 257 -10.57 -14.53 -21.97
CA SER A 257 -11.05 -15.11 -20.71
C SER A 257 -10.54 -14.32 -19.50
N ILE A 258 -11.33 -14.41 -18.42
CA ILE A 258 -10.92 -14.07 -17.06
C ILE A 258 -10.13 -15.23 -16.48
#